data_AF-A0LH24-F1
#
_entry.id   AF-A0LH24-F1
#
_cell.length_a   1.000
_cell.length_b   1.000
_cell.length_c   1.000
_cell.angle_alpha   90.00
_cell.angle_beta   90.00
_cell.angle_gamma   90.00
#
_symmetry.space_group_name_H-M   'P 1'
#
loop_
_entity.id
_entity.type
_entity.pdbx_description
1 polymer ?
#
loop_
_entity_poly.entity_id
_entity_poly.type
_entity_poly.pdbx_seq_one_letter_code
_entity_poly.pdbx_strand_id
1 'polypeptide(L)'
;MENRAVTHRAAAACQQPPKRGAGVNNSSLPGRAVLALILLAGFYVLAISIAAALAYLAYVDIKYSRHIHLRLILGCVLGVGGILWAVLPRPDKFQAPGPRFHAIRHARLFQELTKTAGAVEQALPGEVYLIPEMNAWVSHRGGFMGFGSRRVMGLGLPLLQTLTVSELRAVLAHEFGHFYGGDVRLAPWIYKTRSAIGRTLHQLDDSLIQLPFVWYGRLFLRITNSVARRQEYAADALAARVVGNAPLIGGLKKVNGAAGAFDAYWHSEVVPILSAGFRPPVAEGFALFLASPHISARMAENLEEEMQASHSDPYDTHPCLKERIEALAALPSAVGQLDDRRAMDLIDGVEALELEMLQVLFEEEDPGGLRPIGWKDALSAVYLPAWRQTAREHIRGFEGIRLGELPELAGKPQELSTRFEHPDAVTGDEKWEGACRLFGTAIVAALADRGHAIACEPGDPVLVEIGGERFNPFTILSDLASDRITAVRWKRLCAADGLEQLRLDAALHEDSRPEIRTSSGR
;
A
#
# COMPACT_ATOMS: atom_id res chain seq x y z
N MET A 1 41.40 -2.65 -27.00
CA MET A 1 42.10 -1.52 -26.35
C MET A 1 41.43 -0.28 -26.91
N GLU A 2 40.37 0.22 -26.30
CA GLU A 2 40.39 1.52 -25.60
C GLU A 2 39.01 1.77 -24.94
N ASN A 3 38.57 0.89 -24.04
CA ASN A 3 37.31 1.11 -23.31
C ASN A 3 37.29 0.52 -21.89
N ARG A 4 38.47 0.35 -21.29
CA ARG A 4 38.66 -0.22 -19.94
C ARG A 4 39.39 0.71 -18.96
N ALA A 5 39.63 1.97 -19.36
CA ALA A 5 40.41 2.93 -18.57
C ALA A 5 39.57 4.03 -17.87
N VAL A 6 38.26 4.11 -18.13
CA VAL A 6 37.38 5.12 -17.50
C VAL A 6 36.73 4.59 -16.21
N THR A 7 36.62 3.27 -16.05
CA THR A 7 36.01 2.63 -14.87
C THR A 7 36.93 2.60 -13.63
N HIS A 8 38.24 2.80 -13.77
CA HIS A 8 39.17 2.73 -12.63
C HIS A 8 39.49 4.07 -11.95
N ARG A 9 39.02 5.22 -12.48
CA ARG A 9 39.19 6.54 -11.81
C ARG A 9 37.99 6.98 -10.96
N ALA A 10 36.83 6.36 -11.11
CA ALA A 10 35.66 6.60 -10.25
C ALA A 10 35.74 5.86 -8.90
N ALA A 11 36.52 4.78 -8.80
CA ALA A 11 36.65 3.97 -7.59
C ALA A 11 37.68 4.49 -6.58
N ALA A 12 38.53 5.45 -6.94
CA ALA A 12 39.60 5.98 -6.06
C ALA A 12 39.26 7.32 -5.37
N ALA A 13 38.09 7.91 -5.65
CA ALA A 13 37.61 9.10 -4.94
C ALA A 13 36.78 8.77 -3.67
N CYS A 14 36.58 7.48 -3.38
CA CYS A 14 35.71 6.96 -2.31
C CYS A 14 36.44 6.62 -1.00
N GLN A 15 37.67 7.11 -0.79
CA GLN A 15 38.46 6.82 0.42
C GLN A 15 39.07 8.08 1.05
N GLN A 16 38.26 9.15 1.21
CA GLN A 16 38.63 10.23 2.13
C GLN A 16 37.53 10.39 3.19
N PRO A 17 37.87 10.33 4.50
CA PRO A 17 36.91 10.60 5.55
C PRO A 17 36.39 12.04 5.42
N PRO A 18 35.09 12.30 5.63
CA PRO A 18 34.53 13.63 5.47
C PRO A 18 35.25 14.61 6.41
N LYS A 19 35.78 15.69 5.83
CA LYS A 19 36.36 16.82 6.57
C LYS A 19 35.29 17.36 7.52
N ARG A 20 35.58 17.32 8.82
CA ARG A 20 34.85 18.04 9.86
C ARG A 20 34.75 19.52 9.49
N GLY A 21 33.54 20.06 9.50
CA GLY A 21 33.27 21.50 9.50
C GLY A 21 32.87 22.07 8.14
N ALA A 22 31.60 21.90 7.77
CA ALA A 22 30.91 22.88 6.94
C ALA A 22 29.78 23.46 7.80
N GLY A 23 29.85 24.76 8.08
CA GLY A 23 28.97 25.47 8.99
C GLY A 23 27.50 25.22 8.70
N VAL A 24 26.78 24.81 9.75
CA VAL A 24 25.32 24.70 9.74
C VAL A 24 24.77 26.11 9.56
N ASN A 25 24.30 26.44 8.36
CA ASN A 25 23.51 27.63 8.13
C ASN A 25 22.17 27.46 8.87
N ASN A 26 22.11 28.02 10.09
CA ASN A 26 20.88 28.24 10.84
C ASN A 26 20.04 29.31 10.12
N SER A 27 19.36 28.93 9.04
CA SER A 27 18.33 29.79 8.46
C SER A 27 17.16 29.86 9.45
N SER A 28 16.98 31.05 10.02
CA SER A 28 15.86 31.38 10.90
C SER A 28 14.51 31.21 10.17
N LEU A 29 13.45 30.95 10.94
CA LEU A 29 12.04 30.83 10.48
C LEU A 29 11.64 31.81 9.34
N PRO A 30 12.05 33.09 9.31
CA PRO A 30 11.71 34.01 8.22
C PRO A 30 12.32 33.63 6.87
N GLY A 31 13.55 33.10 6.85
CA GLY A 31 14.23 32.73 5.60
C GLY A 31 13.53 31.58 4.86
N ARG A 32 12.90 30.66 5.62
CA ARG A 32 12.11 29.54 5.09
C ARG A 32 10.77 30.01 4.52
N ALA A 33 10.13 30.96 5.19
CA ALA A 33 8.90 31.62 4.72
C ALA A 33 9.11 32.30 3.38
N VAL A 34 10.19 33.08 3.29
CA VAL A 34 10.58 33.80 2.08
C VAL A 34 10.89 32.81 0.94
N LEU A 35 11.63 31.73 1.21
CA LEU A 35 11.94 30.72 0.21
C LEU A 35 10.66 30.03 -0.32
N ALA A 36 9.73 29.63 0.55
CA ALA A 36 8.47 29.02 0.13
C ALA A 36 7.61 29.98 -0.72
N LEU A 37 7.58 31.27 -0.37
CA LEU A 37 6.88 32.30 -1.15
C LEU A 37 7.55 32.56 -2.51
N ILE A 38 8.88 32.57 -2.56
CA ILE A 38 9.64 32.71 -3.82
C ILE A 38 9.35 31.52 -4.74
N LEU A 39 9.33 30.29 -4.21
CA LEU A 39 8.99 29.10 -4.99
C LEU A 39 7.52 29.11 -5.45
N LEU A 40 6.60 29.55 -4.60
CA LEU A 40 5.21 29.71 -5.02
C LEU A 40 5.06 30.73 -6.14
N ALA A 41 5.65 31.92 -5.98
CA ALA A 41 5.63 32.97 -6.98
C ALA A 41 6.30 32.50 -8.28
N GLY A 42 7.43 31.80 -8.19
CA GLY A 42 8.14 31.24 -9.33
C GLY A 42 7.30 30.26 -10.14
N PHE A 43 6.51 29.40 -9.48
CA PHE A 43 5.59 28.48 -10.16
C PHE A 43 4.50 29.25 -10.94
N TYR A 44 3.85 30.24 -10.32
CA TYR A 44 2.83 31.05 -10.99
C TYR A 44 3.41 31.87 -12.15
N VAL A 45 4.60 32.45 -11.99
CA VAL A 45 5.30 33.18 -13.06
C VAL A 45 5.61 32.25 -14.23
N LEU A 46 6.10 31.03 -13.97
CA LEU A 46 6.36 30.04 -15.01
C LEU A 46 5.09 29.67 -15.76
N ALA A 47 4.00 29.36 -15.04
CA ALA A 47 2.74 28.98 -15.63
C ALA A 47 2.15 30.09 -16.52
N ILE A 48 2.11 31.33 -16.01
CA ILE A 48 1.60 32.49 -16.75
C ILE A 48 2.48 32.78 -17.97
N SER A 49 3.81 32.65 -17.84
CA SER A 49 4.74 32.87 -18.95
C SER A 49 4.54 31.87 -20.09
N ILE A 50 4.36 30.58 -19.77
CA ILE A 50 4.09 29.54 -20.78
C ILE A 50 2.71 29.76 -21.42
N ALA A 51 1.68 30.06 -20.63
CA ALA A 51 0.36 30.39 -21.16
C ALA A 51 0.40 31.61 -22.10
N ALA A 52 1.12 32.66 -21.72
CA ALA A 52 1.32 33.84 -22.56
C ALA A 52 2.09 33.51 -23.85
N ALA A 53 3.11 32.66 -23.79
CA ALA A 53 3.87 32.22 -24.96
C ALA A 53 3.00 31.41 -25.94
N LEU A 54 2.15 30.50 -25.45
CA LEU A 54 1.21 29.74 -26.27
C LEU A 54 0.15 30.65 -26.91
N ALA A 55 -0.40 31.61 -26.14
CA ALA A 55 -1.34 32.58 -26.66
C ALA A 55 -0.69 33.47 -27.75
N TYR A 56 0.56 33.89 -27.53
CA TYR A 56 1.32 34.67 -28.51
C TYR A 56 1.62 33.86 -29.78
N LEU A 57 1.96 32.57 -29.65
CA LEU A 57 2.17 31.68 -30.79
C LEU A 57 0.91 31.54 -31.64
N ALA A 58 -0.25 31.35 -31.01
CA ALA A 58 -1.54 31.32 -31.72
C ALA A 58 -1.84 32.66 -32.41
N TYR A 59 -1.57 33.79 -31.76
CA TYR A 59 -1.75 35.13 -32.34
C TYR A 59 -0.84 35.36 -33.56
N VAL A 60 0.44 34.97 -33.48
CA VAL A 60 1.39 35.10 -34.59
C VAL A 60 0.94 34.27 -35.78
N ASP A 61 0.46 33.04 -35.56
CA ASP A 61 -0.07 32.19 -36.62
C ASP A 61 -1.26 32.84 -37.35
N ILE A 62 -2.21 33.38 -36.59
CA ILE A 62 -3.40 34.04 -37.15
C ILE A 62 -3.02 35.28 -37.97
N LYS A 63 -2.04 36.07 -37.51
CA LYS A 63 -1.74 37.39 -38.09
C LYS A 63 -0.73 37.36 -39.23
N TYR A 64 0.26 36.47 -39.17
CA TYR A 64 1.41 36.50 -40.06
C TYR A 64 1.56 35.25 -40.93
N SER A 65 0.88 34.14 -40.62
CA SER A 65 0.97 32.93 -41.45
C SER A 65 0.15 33.08 -42.73
N ARG A 66 0.71 32.60 -43.85
CA ARG A 66 0.00 32.55 -45.14
C ARG A 66 -1.16 31.55 -45.15
N HIS A 67 -1.13 30.56 -44.26
CA HIS A 67 -2.20 29.57 -44.05
C HIS A 67 -2.43 29.42 -42.54
N ILE A 68 -3.68 29.42 -42.11
CA ILE A 68 -4.05 29.26 -40.70
C ILE A 68 -3.92 27.79 -40.31
N HIS A 69 -3.08 27.48 -39.32
CA HIS A 69 -2.89 26.13 -38.84
C HIS A 69 -3.86 25.81 -37.70
N LEU A 70 -5.10 25.48 -38.04
CA LEU A 70 -6.19 25.29 -37.07
C LEU A 70 -5.86 24.30 -35.93
N ARG A 71 -5.12 23.22 -36.24
CA ARG A 71 -4.66 22.24 -35.23
C ARG A 71 -3.69 22.86 -34.21
N LEU A 72 -2.79 23.73 -34.66
CA LEU A 72 -1.83 24.43 -33.79
C LEU A 72 -2.54 25.41 -32.87
N ILE A 73 -3.46 26.22 -33.42
CA ILE A 73 -4.26 27.19 -32.66
C ILE A 73 -5.10 26.46 -31.61
N LEU A 74 -5.79 25.38 -32.00
CA LEU A 74 -6.59 24.59 -31.08
C LEU A 74 -5.71 24.01 -29.95
N GLY A 75 -4.54 23.45 -30.27
CA GLY A 75 -3.58 22.97 -29.27
C GLY A 75 -3.10 24.07 -28.32
N CYS A 76 -2.83 25.29 -28.81
CA CYS A 76 -2.43 26.42 -27.98
C CYS A 76 -3.56 26.88 -27.06
N VAL A 77 -4.79 26.99 -27.57
CA VAL A 77 -5.97 27.40 -26.78
C VAL A 77 -6.27 26.38 -25.69
N LEU A 78 -6.27 25.08 -26.03
CA LEU A 78 -6.45 24.00 -25.07
C LEU A 78 -5.32 23.98 -24.03
N GLY A 79 -4.06 24.20 -24.44
CA GLY A 79 -2.92 24.30 -23.54
C GLY A 79 -3.03 25.48 -22.57
N VAL A 80 -3.39 26.67 -23.05
CA VAL A 80 -3.63 27.85 -22.19
C VAL A 80 -4.77 27.58 -21.21
N GLY A 81 -5.91 27.07 -21.70
CA GLY A 81 -7.05 26.70 -20.87
C GLY A 81 -6.66 25.70 -19.78
N GLY A 82 -5.95 24.63 -20.15
CA GLY A 82 -5.48 23.59 -19.24
C GLY A 82 -4.53 24.13 -18.17
N ILE A 83 -3.54 24.96 -18.53
CA ILE A 83 -2.60 25.57 -17.57
C ILE A 83 -3.36 26.47 -16.59
N LEU A 84 -4.17 27.40 -17.07
CA LEU A 84 -4.90 28.34 -16.22
C LEU A 84 -5.86 27.61 -15.27
N TRP A 85 -6.55 26.58 -15.78
CA TRP A 85 -7.45 25.73 -15.01
C TRP A 85 -6.74 24.92 -13.92
N ALA A 86 -5.54 24.39 -14.20
CA ALA A 86 -4.77 23.61 -13.22
C ALA A 86 -4.21 24.48 -12.07
N VAL A 87 -3.83 25.72 -12.40
CA VAL A 87 -3.16 26.68 -11.52
C VAL A 87 -4.14 27.45 -10.61
N LEU A 88 -5.41 27.55 -11.02
CA LEU A 88 -6.50 28.13 -10.23
C LEU A 88 -6.67 27.41 -8.88
N PRO A 89 -6.64 28.12 -7.73
CA PRO A 89 -6.85 27.51 -6.43
C PRO A 89 -8.27 26.95 -6.30
N ARG A 90 -8.39 25.65 -6.02
CA ARG A 90 -9.69 25.03 -5.76
C ARG A 90 -10.01 25.01 -4.26
N PRO A 91 -11.28 25.22 -3.87
CA PRO A 91 -11.71 24.99 -2.50
C PRO A 91 -11.52 23.52 -2.13
N ASP A 92 -11.05 23.26 -0.92
CA ASP A 92 -10.90 21.90 -0.37
C ASP A 92 -12.29 21.39 0.01
N LYS A 93 -12.89 20.56 -0.86
CA LYS A 93 -14.13 19.83 -0.54
C LYS A 93 -13.74 18.64 0.33
N PHE A 94 -13.65 18.88 1.63
CA PHE A 94 -13.37 17.81 2.58
C PHE A 94 -14.49 16.77 2.52
N GLN A 95 -14.15 15.58 2.03
CA GLN A 95 -14.95 14.36 2.16
C GLN A 95 -14.39 13.58 3.34
N ALA A 96 -15.28 13.02 4.16
CA ALA A 96 -14.85 12.22 5.29
C ALA A 96 -14.12 10.97 4.74
N PRO A 97 -12.89 10.68 5.17
CA PRO A 97 -12.11 9.57 4.63
C PRO A 97 -12.57 8.20 5.16
N GLY A 98 -13.60 8.18 6.02
CA GLY A 98 -14.11 7.00 6.69
C GLY A 98 -15.03 7.39 7.86
N PRO A 99 -15.39 6.44 8.73
CA PRO A 99 -16.31 6.69 9.83
C PRO A 99 -15.63 7.48 10.94
N ARG A 100 -16.40 8.32 11.61
CA ARG A 100 -15.90 9.22 12.65
C ARG A 100 -15.84 8.50 14.00
N PHE A 101 -14.70 8.58 14.66
CA PHE A 101 -14.61 8.21 16.07
C PHE A 101 -15.35 9.23 16.94
N HIS A 102 -16.31 8.74 17.72
CA HIS A 102 -17.03 9.54 18.71
C HIS A 102 -16.42 9.37 20.10
N ALA A 103 -16.08 10.48 20.77
CA ALA A 103 -15.44 10.46 22.10
C ALA A 103 -16.25 9.71 23.17
N ILE A 104 -17.58 9.72 23.06
CA ILE A 104 -18.48 8.99 23.98
C ILE A 104 -18.35 7.48 23.79
N ARG A 105 -18.16 7.00 22.55
CA ARG A 105 -18.04 5.57 22.25
C ARG A 105 -16.62 5.04 22.48
N HIS A 106 -15.59 5.82 22.16
CA HIS A 106 -14.19 5.38 22.23
C HIS A 106 -13.39 6.19 23.27
N ALA A 107 -13.84 6.15 24.53
CA ALA A 107 -13.27 6.98 25.59
C ALA A 107 -11.77 6.71 25.81
N ARG A 108 -11.34 5.45 25.70
CA ARG A 108 -9.94 5.02 25.87
C ARG A 108 -9.03 5.62 24.80
N LEU A 109 -9.45 5.60 23.53
CA LEU A 109 -8.74 6.25 22.43
C LEU A 109 -8.59 7.76 22.67
N PHE A 110 -9.69 8.45 23.00
CA PHE A 110 -9.65 9.91 23.20
C PHE A 110 -8.84 10.32 24.43
N GLN A 111 -8.79 9.47 25.47
CA GLN A 111 -7.91 9.68 26.60
C GLN A 111 -6.43 9.63 26.18
N GLU A 112 -6.03 8.62 25.39
CA GLU A 112 -4.66 8.51 24.87
C GLU A 112 -4.31 9.66 23.91
N LEU A 113 -5.23 10.06 23.02
CA LEU A 113 -5.04 11.21 22.14
C LEU A 113 -4.86 12.50 22.94
N THR A 114 -5.70 12.74 23.94
CA THR A 114 -5.64 13.95 24.79
C THR A 114 -4.35 13.99 25.59
N LYS A 115 -3.95 12.87 26.19
CA LYS A 115 -2.70 12.74 26.93
C LYS A 115 -1.49 13.02 26.04
N THR A 116 -1.47 12.44 24.84
CA THR A 116 -0.37 12.62 23.89
C THR A 116 -0.31 14.05 23.38
N ALA A 117 -1.43 14.63 22.95
CA ALA A 117 -1.51 16.01 22.50
C ALA A 117 -1.07 17.01 23.59
N GLY A 118 -1.49 16.80 24.83
CA GLY A 118 -1.06 17.61 25.97
C GLY A 118 0.44 17.52 26.23
N ALA A 119 1.03 16.33 26.10
CA ALA A 119 2.46 16.12 26.33
C ALA A 119 3.36 16.75 25.27
N VAL A 120 2.85 17.01 24.06
CA VAL A 120 3.52 17.79 23.01
C VAL A 120 3.01 19.23 22.90
N GLU A 121 2.21 19.70 23.87
CA GLU A 121 1.62 21.05 23.91
C GLU A 121 0.81 21.43 22.65
N GLN A 122 0.08 20.46 22.09
CA GLN A 122 -0.78 20.65 20.92
C GLN A 122 -2.26 20.56 21.25
N ALA A 123 -3.07 21.29 20.48
CA ALA A 123 -4.53 21.15 20.53
C ALA A 123 -4.96 19.84 19.85
N LEU A 124 -5.90 19.15 20.49
CA LEU A 124 -6.52 17.93 19.97
C LEU A 124 -7.21 18.20 18.61
N PRO A 125 -7.14 17.26 17.64
CA PRO A 125 -7.93 17.34 16.43
C PRO A 125 -9.44 17.43 16.74
N GLY A 126 -10.17 18.24 15.97
CA GLY A 126 -11.62 18.41 16.17
C GLY A 126 -12.42 17.21 15.68
N GLU A 127 -11.88 16.46 14.72
CA GLU A 127 -12.48 15.26 14.16
C GLU A 127 -11.39 14.19 13.97
N VAL A 128 -11.73 12.95 14.30
CA VAL A 128 -10.85 11.78 14.15
C VAL A 128 -11.64 10.73 13.37
N TYR A 129 -11.06 10.21 12.30
CA TYR A 129 -11.69 9.25 11.39
C TYR A 129 -10.88 7.96 11.33
N LEU A 130 -11.56 6.83 11.24
CA LEU A 130 -10.95 5.56 10.87
C LEU A 130 -10.69 5.56 9.36
N ILE A 131 -9.52 5.09 8.92
CA ILE A 131 -9.19 4.92 7.50
C ILE A 131 -8.71 3.48 7.22
N PRO A 132 -8.97 2.93 6.02
CA PRO A 132 -8.53 1.59 5.62
C PRO A 132 -7.10 1.61 5.06
N GLU A 133 -6.20 2.34 5.70
CA GLU A 133 -4.82 2.54 5.23
C GLU A 133 -3.83 2.33 6.38
N MET A 134 -2.63 1.84 6.07
CA MET A 134 -1.54 1.67 7.03
C MET A 134 -0.87 3.03 7.34
N ASN A 135 -1.65 3.94 7.92
CA ASN A 135 -1.25 5.33 8.07
C ASN A 135 -1.93 6.01 9.27
N ALA A 136 -1.29 7.06 9.78
CA ALA A 136 -1.89 8.04 10.66
C ALA A 136 -1.46 9.42 10.17
N TRP A 137 -2.39 10.37 10.15
CA TRP A 137 -2.08 11.74 9.72
C TRP A 137 -2.93 12.75 10.44
N VAL A 138 -2.40 13.96 10.59
CA VAL A 138 -3.15 15.13 11.08
C VAL A 138 -3.05 16.25 10.05
N SER A 139 -4.18 16.82 9.66
CA SER A 139 -4.23 17.88 8.64
C SER A 139 -5.32 18.91 8.90
N HIS A 140 -5.14 20.12 8.35
CA HIS A 140 -6.17 21.15 8.32
C HIS A 140 -7.03 20.96 7.07
N ARG A 141 -8.32 20.68 7.26
CA ARG A 141 -9.28 20.42 6.19
C ARG A 141 -10.40 21.44 6.15
N GLY A 142 -10.91 21.69 4.95
CA GLY A 142 -12.00 22.62 4.69
C GLY A 142 -11.59 24.10 4.72
N GLY A 143 -12.58 24.98 4.54
CA GLY A 143 -12.38 26.42 4.46
C GLY A 143 -11.90 26.90 3.08
N PHE A 144 -11.68 28.21 2.95
CA PHE A 144 -11.16 28.83 1.73
C PHE A 144 -9.79 29.46 2.00
N MET A 145 -8.78 29.07 1.24
CA MET A 145 -7.39 29.51 1.42
C MET A 145 -6.82 29.30 2.84
N GLY A 146 -7.38 28.39 3.65
CA GLY A 146 -6.94 28.09 5.02
C GLY A 146 -7.76 28.78 6.11
N PHE A 147 -8.59 29.77 5.74
CA PHE A 147 -9.56 30.39 6.65
C PHE A 147 -10.78 29.48 6.82
N GLY A 148 -11.18 29.25 8.08
CA GLY A 148 -12.28 28.33 8.43
C GLY A 148 -11.91 26.84 8.33
N SER A 149 -10.61 26.52 8.21
CA SER A 149 -10.14 25.13 8.24
C SER A 149 -10.19 24.56 9.66
N ARG A 150 -10.46 23.26 9.78
CA ARG A 150 -10.47 22.52 11.06
C ARG A 150 -9.44 21.41 11.05
N ARG A 151 -8.88 21.08 12.22
CA ARG A 151 -7.95 19.95 12.35
C ARG A 151 -8.71 18.63 12.31
N VAL A 152 -8.31 17.79 11.37
CA VAL A 152 -8.84 16.45 11.16
C VAL A 152 -7.68 15.47 11.27
N MET A 153 -7.98 14.31 11.84
CA MET A 153 -7.05 13.20 11.96
C MET A 153 -7.60 11.95 11.29
N GLY A 154 -6.76 11.25 10.55
CA GLY A 154 -7.00 9.89 10.08
C GLY A 154 -6.20 8.89 10.91
N LEU A 155 -6.83 7.80 11.32
CA LEU A 155 -6.21 6.69 12.02
C LEU A 155 -6.50 5.37 11.30
N GLY A 156 -5.45 4.71 10.84
CA GLY A 156 -5.54 3.46 10.12
C GLY A 156 -6.06 2.31 10.97
N LEU A 157 -7.08 1.59 10.50
CA LEU A 157 -7.44 0.27 11.05
C LEU A 157 -6.23 -0.69 11.11
N PRO A 158 -5.48 -0.90 10.01
CA PRO A 158 -4.29 -1.76 10.06
C PRO A 158 -3.21 -1.24 10.99
N LEU A 159 -3.10 0.08 11.18
CA LEU A 159 -2.14 0.69 12.11
C LEU A 159 -2.48 0.32 13.55
N LEU A 160 -3.76 0.47 13.93
CA LEU A 160 -4.27 0.12 15.26
C LEU A 160 -4.12 -1.39 15.54
N GLN A 161 -4.26 -2.23 14.52
CA GLN A 161 -4.09 -3.68 14.64
C GLN A 161 -2.63 -4.10 14.80
N THR A 162 -1.69 -3.37 14.18
CA THR A 162 -0.27 -3.73 14.15
C THR A 162 0.51 -3.20 15.36
N LEU A 163 0.18 -2.00 15.82
CA LEU A 163 0.95 -1.31 16.86
C LEU A 163 0.49 -1.67 18.28
N THR A 164 1.42 -1.58 19.23
CA THR A 164 1.06 -1.49 20.65
C THR A 164 0.56 -0.08 20.99
N VAL A 165 -0.07 0.08 22.17
CA VAL A 165 -0.48 1.40 22.67
C VAL A 165 0.70 2.37 22.75
N SER A 166 1.87 1.90 23.17
CA SER A 166 3.07 2.75 23.29
C SER A 166 3.66 3.16 21.95
N GLU A 167 3.66 2.25 20.97
CA GLU A 167 4.11 2.54 19.61
C GLU A 167 3.14 3.49 18.91
N LEU A 168 1.82 3.27 19.05
CA LEU A 168 0.81 4.22 18.59
C LEU A 168 1.05 5.59 19.22
N ARG A 169 1.24 5.68 20.54
CA ARG A 169 1.52 6.93 21.23
C ARG A 169 2.73 7.66 20.65
N ALA A 170 3.79 6.93 20.29
CA ALA A 170 4.97 7.50 19.66
C ALA A 170 4.69 8.04 18.25
N VAL A 171 3.94 7.29 17.43
CA VAL A 171 3.47 7.75 16.11
C VAL A 171 2.59 8.99 16.24
N LEU A 172 1.63 9.01 17.18
CA LEU A 172 0.79 10.16 17.47
C LEU A 172 1.59 11.39 17.90
N ALA A 173 2.59 11.21 18.76
CA ALA A 173 3.46 12.29 19.20
C ALA A 173 4.30 12.85 18.03
N HIS A 174 4.71 11.99 17.08
CA HIS A 174 5.36 12.41 15.85
C HIS A 174 4.41 13.24 14.97
N GLU A 175 3.20 12.74 14.70
CA GLU A 175 2.18 13.42 13.88
C GLU A 175 1.80 14.80 14.47
N PHE A 176 1.62 14.88 15.78
CA PHE A 176 1.40 16.15 16.45
C PHE A 176 2.65 17.04 16.46
N GLY A 177 3.84 16.43 16.42
CA GLY A 177 5.12 17.11 16.34
C GLY A 177 5.31 17.92 15.06
N HIS A 178 4.66 17.56 13.95
CA HIS A 178 4.61 18.42 12.76
C HIS A 178 3.95 19.79 13.02
N PHE A 179 3.13 19.90 14.07
CA PHE A 179 2.49 21.15 14.50
C PHE A 179 3.29 21.87 15.60
N TYR A 180 4.34 21.25 16.12
CA TYR A 180 5.21 21.80 17.15
C TYR A 180 6.38 22.56 16.48
N GLY A 181 6.51 23.87 16.77
CA GLY A 181 7.67 24.67 16.33
C GLY A 181 7.41 25.80 15.33
N GLY A 182 6.17 26.28 15.16
CA GLY A 182 5.88 27.51 14.40
C GLY A 182 6.02 27.43 12.87
N ASP A 183 6.60 26.35 12.34
CA ASP A 183 6.67 26.00 10.91
C ASP A 183 5.28 25.77 10.26
N VAL A 184 4.24 25.65 11.09
CA VAL A 184 2.82 25.40 10.74
C VAL A 184 2.20 26.46 9.83
N ARG A 185 2.73 27.70 9.83
CA ARG A 185 2.17 28.77 8.97
C ARG A 185 2.47 28.58 7.48
N LEU A 186 3.47 27.77 7.13
CA LEU A 186 3.94 27.62 5.73
C LEU A 186 3.65 26.25 5.14
N ALA A 187 3.49 25.21 5.96
CA ALA A 187 3.16 23.86 5.51
C ALA A 187 1.91 23.82 4.59
N PRO A 188 0.81 24.56 4.87
CA PRO A 188 -0.33 24.61 3.96
C PRO A 188 0.00 25.23 2.59
N TRP A 189 0.95 26.18 2.54
CA TRP A 189 1.35 26.81 1.29
C TRP A 189 2.26 25.90 0.47
N ILE A 190 3.26 25.27 1.07
CA ILE A 190 4.13 24.29 0.40
C ILE A 190 3.29 23.12 -0.15
N TYR A 191 2.37 22.60 0.66
CA TYR A 191 1.44 21.54 0.25
C TYR A 191 0.59 21.99 -0.95
N LYS A 192 -0.03 23.18 -0.90
CA LYS A 192 -0.82 23.72 -2.02
C LYS A 192 0.00 23.92 -3.28
N THR A 193 1.24 24.41 -3.17
CA THR A 193 2.16 24.54 -4.32
C THR A 193 2.44 23.17 -4.93
N ARG A 194 2.73 22.16 -4.09
CA ARG A 194 2.94 20.78 -4.53
C ARG A 194 1.70 20.22 -5.23
N SER A 195 0.51 20.42 -4.66
CA SER A 195 -0.75 20.01 -5.28
C SER A 195 -1.02 20.74 -6.60
N ALA A 196 -0.67 22.02 -6.71
CA ALA A 196 -0.81 22.79 -7.96
C ALA A 196 0.15 22.27 -9.04
N ILE A 197 1.41 22.03 -8.69
CA ILE A 197 2.39 21.40 -9.59
C ILE A 197 1.89 20.03 -10.05
N GLY A 198 1.43 19.17 -9.13
CA GLY A 198 0.92 17.85 -9.44
C GLY A 198 -0.30 17.89 -10.38
N ARG A 199 -1.26 18.78 -10.13
CA ARG A 199 -2.40 18.99 -11.04
C ARG A 199 -1.96 19.47 -12.42
N THR A 200 -1.02 20.40 -12.49
CA THR A 200 -0.51 20.89 -13.78
C THR A 200 0.20 19.79 -14.54
N LEU A 201 0.99 18.94 -13.88
CA LEU A 201 1.62 17.78 -14.50
C LEU A 201 0.58 16.79 -15.02
N HIS A 202 -0.39 16.40 -14.19
CA HIS A 202 -1.45 15.47 -14.60
C HIS A 202 -2.36 16.03 -15.70
N GLN A 203 -2.68 17.32 -15.67
CA GLN A 203 -3.50 17.97 -16.70
C GLN A 203 -2.77 18.09 -18.05
N LEU A 204 -1.44 18.12 -18.03
CA LEU A 204 -0.57 18.24 -19.20
C LEU A 204 0.10 16.90 -19.56
N ASP A 205 -0.40 15.79 -19.03
CA ASP A 205 0.16 14.47 -19.28
C ASP A 205 0.27 14.21 -20.79
N ASP A 206 1.32 13.50 -21.21
CA ASP A 206 1.69 13.28 -22.62
C ASP A 206 1.95 14.53 -23.49
N SER A 207 1.99 15.75 -22.93
CA SER A 207 2.29 16.98 -23.66
C SER A 207 3.75 17.41 -23.52
N LEU A 208 4.37 17.93 -24.59
CA LEU A 208 5.70 18.59 -24.49
C LEU A 208 5.68 19.83 -23.58
N ILE A 209 4.51 20.43 -23.38
CA ILE A 209 4.30 21.60 -22.50
C ILE A 209 4.54 21.22 -21.03
N GLN A 210 4.50 19.94 -20.66
CA GLN A 210 4.75 19.49 -19.29
C GLN A 210 6.21 19.60 -18.85
N LEU A 211 7.17 19.59 -19.79
CA LEU A 211 8.60 19.48 -19.49
C LEU A 211 9.14 20.59 -18.57
N PRO A 212 8.81 21.89 -18.78
CA PRO A 212 9.23 22.94 -17.86
C PRO A 212 8.64 22.77 -16.45
N PHE A 213 7.40 22.25 -16.34
CA PHE A 213 6.76 21.99 -15.06
C PHE A 213 7.36 20.79 -14.35
N VAL A 214 7.79 19.74 -15.08
CA VAL A 214 8.54 18.61 -14.52
C VAL A 214 9.87 19.11 -13.96
N TRP A 215 10.59 19.93 -14.71
CA TRP A 215 11.84 20.52 -14.25
C TRP A 215 11.64 21.38 -13.00
N TYR A 216 10.61 22.24 -13.01
CA TYR A 216 10.28 23.09 -11.87
C TYR A 216 9.86 22.26 -10.65
N GLY A 217 9.05 21.22 -10.85
CA GLY A 217 8.64 20.29 -9.79
C GLY A 217 9.83 19.59 -9.15
N ARG A 218 10.80 19.12 -9.93
CA ARG A 218 12.05 18.53 -9.42
C ARG A 218 12.88 19.53 -8.62
N LEU A 219 13.00 20.77 -9.09
CA LEU A 219 13.68 21.84 -8.37
C LEU A 219 12.96 22.17 -7.05
N PHE A 220 11.64 22.29 -7.10
CA PHE A 220 10.78 22.54 -5.95
C PHE A 220 11.01 21.47 -4.89
N LEU A 221 10.85 20.19 -5.25
CA LEU A 221 11.08 19.05 -4.36
C LEU A 221 12.50 19.05 -3.79
N ARG A 222 13.53 19.23 -4.62
CA ARG A 222 14.92 19.25 -4.16
C ARG A 222 15.17 20.31 -3.07
N ILE A 223 14.57 21.49 -3.22
CA ILE A 223 14.72 22.58 -2.26
C ILE A 223 13.89 22.30 -0.99
N THR A 224 12.62 21.90 -1.14
CA THR A 224 11.69 21.71 -0.02
C THR A 224 11.97 20.44 0.79
N ASN A 225 12.52 19.39 0.18
CA ASN A 225 12.79 18.11 0.86
C ASN A 225 13.84 18.25 1.96
N SER A 226 14.83 19.12 1.79
CA SER A 226 15.81 19.41 2.87
C SER A 226 15.18 20.05 4.11
N VAL A 227 14.03 20.72 3.95
CA VAL A 227 13.24 21.29 5.04
C VAL A 227 12.33 20.21 5.62
N ALA A 228 11.64 19.44 4.77
CA ALA A 228 10.80 18.31 5.19
C ALA A 228 11.59 17.32 6.08
N ARG A 229 12.78 16.88 5.64
CA ARG A 229 13.63 15.97 6.43
C ARG A 229 14.02 16.52 7.80
N ARG A 230 14.28 17.83 7.90
CA ARG A 230 14.57 18.47 9.20
C ARG A 230 13.35 18.49 10.10
N GLN A 231 12.15 18.64 9.54
CA GLN A 231 10.90 18.56 10.29
C GLN A 231 10.64 17.14 10.79
N GLU A 232 10.91 16.12 9.96
CA GLU A 232 10.85 14.71 10.36
C GLU A 232 11.77 14.41 11.55
N TYR A 233 13.04 14.80 11.49
CA TYR A 233 13.98 14.62 12.62
C TYR A 233 13.55 15.39 13.88
N ALA A 234 12.97 16.58 13.72
CA ALA A 234 12.50 17.37 14.85
C ALA A 234 11.25 16.74 15.50
N ALA A 235 10.33 16.21 14.70
CA ALA A 235 9.16 15.48 15.15
C ALA A 235 9.57 14.17 15.85
N ASP A 236 10.51 13.42 15.27
CA ASP A 236 11.11 12.22 15.86
C ASP A 236 11.75 12.52 17.22
N ALA A 237 12.56 13.57 17.32
CA ALA A 237 13.20 13.95 18.57
C ALA A 237 12.21 14.42 19.64
N LEU A 238 11.11 15.07 19.25
CA LEU A 238 10.03 15.43 20.16
C LEU A 238 9.28 14.19 20.65
N ALA A 239 8.88 13.30 19.74
CA ALA A 239 8.19 12.06 20.06
C ALA A 239 9.04 11.17 20.98
N ALA A 240 10.33 11.04 20.68
CA ALA A 240 11.30 10.34 21.51
C ALA A 240 11.44 10.94 22.91
N ARG A 241 11.45 12.28 23.03
CA ARG A 241 11.52 12.97 24.32
C ARG A 241 10.27 12.75 25.18
N VAL A 242 9.10 12.69 24.56
CA VAL A 242 7.80 12.59 25.26
C VAL A 242 7.43 11.14 25.59
N VAL A 243 7.70 10.21 24.67
CA VAL A 243 7.24 8.81 24.76
C VAL A 243 8.40 7.85 25.02
N GLY A 244 9.56 8.09 24.42
CA GLY A 244 10.74 7.24 24.47
C GLY A 244 11.20 6.76 23.11
N ASN A 245 12.49 6.41 23.00
CA ASN A 245 13.11 6.01 21.73
C ASN A 245 12.62 4.62 21.29
N ALA A 246 12.49 3.67 22.23
CA ALA A 246 12.15 2.29 21.92
C ALA A 246 10.75 2.14 21.28
N PRO A 247 9.67 2.74 21.82
CA PRO A 247 8.36 2.69 21.17
C PRO A 247 8.33 3.35 19.80
N LEU A 248 9.07 4.45 19.61
CA LEU A 248 9.14 5.12 18.30
C LEU A 248 9.89 4.26 17.27
N ILE A 249 11.04 3.70 17.64
CA ILE A 249 11.79 2.79 16.76
C ILE A 249 10.96 1.54 16.44
N GLY A 250 10.29 0.94 17.43
CA GLY A 250 9.41 -0.21 17.23
C GLY A 250 8.25 0.10 16.29
N GLY A 251 7.57 1.24 16.51
CA GLY A 251 6.50 1.73 15.64
C GLY A 251 6.98 1.96 14.21
N LEU A 252 8.10 2.66 14.01
CA LEU A 252 8.66 2.90 12.68
C LEU A 252 8.98 1.59 11.95
N LYS A 253 9.61 0.63 12.63
CA LYS A 253 9.90 -0.69 12.04
C LYS A 253 8.64 -1.44 11.63
N LYS A 254 7.60 -1.44 12.49
CA LYS A 254 6.34 -2.11 12.19
C LYS A 254 5.56 -1.45 11.05
N VAL A 255 5.50 -0.12 11.02
CA VAL A 255 4.83 0.63 9.95
C VAL A 255 5.48 0.35 8.60
N ASN A 256 6.82 0.38 8.53
CA ASN A 256 7.54 0.15 7.29
C ASN A 256 7.57 -1.34 6.90
N GLY A 257 7.76 -2.26 7.86
CA GLY A 257 7.75 -3.70 7.58
C GLY A 257 6.38 -4.23 7.13
N ALA A 258 5.29 -3.66 7.66
CA ALA A 258 3.93 -3.97 7.23
C ALA A 258 3.43 -3.07 6.08
N ALA A 259 4.32 -2.28 5.45
CA ALA A 259 3.94 -1.50 4.28
C ALA A 259 3.42 -2.43 3.18
N GLY A 260 2.24 -2.13 2.64
CA GLY A 260 1.56 -2.96 1.65
C GLY A 260 0.87 -4.22 2.19
N ALA A 261 1.08 -4.62 3.45
CA ALA A 261 0.48 -5.84 3.99
C ALA A 261 -1.06 -5.75 4.04
N PHE A 262 -1.61 -4.60 4.43
CA PHE A 262 -3.06 -4.41 4.45
C PHE A 262 -3.66 -4.38 3.05
N ASP A 263 -2.97 -3.79 2.08
CA ASP A 263 -3.41 -3.78 0.68
C ASP A 263 -3.46 -5.19 0.09
N ALA A 264 -2.42 -6.00 0.35
CA ALA A 264 -2.39 -7.41 -0.01
C ALA A 264 -3.54 -8.17 0.64
N TYR A 265 -3.72 -8.04 1.96
CA TYR A 265 -4.81 -8.66 2.71
C TYR A 265 -6.19 -8.25 2.18
N TRP A 266 -6.38 -6.96 1.90
CA TRP A 266 -7.65 -6.43 1.39
C TRP A 266 -8.02 -7.09 0.06
N HIS A 267 -7.09 -7.14 -0.89
CA HIS A 267 -7.34 -7.69 -2.22
C HIS A 267 -7.35 -9.22 -2.26
N SER A 268 -6.52 -9.90 -1.46
CA SER A 268 -6.41 -11.36 -1.48
C SER A 268 -7.48 -12.06 -0.63
N GLU A 269 -7.88 -11.47 0.49
CA GLU A 269 -8.79 -12.11 1.45
C GLU A 269 -10.16 -11.42 1.52
N VAL A 270 -10.19 -10.09 1.66
CA VAL A 270 -11.44 -9.37 1.96
C VAL A 270 -12.31 -9.23 0.70
N VAL A 271 -11.74 -8.73 -0.41
CA VAL A 271 -12.46 -8.49 -1.67
C VAL A 271 -13.17 -9.74 -2.21
N PRO A 272 -12.57 -10.95 -2.21
CA PRO A 272 -13.27 -12.17 -2.62
C PRO A 272 -14.50 -12.49 -1.76
N ILE A 273 -14.42 -12.28 -0.45
CA ILE A 273 -15.55 -12.52 0.47
C ILE A 273 -16.67 -11.49 0.24
N LEU A 274 -16.31 -10.21 0.07
CA LEU A 274 -17.27 -9.15 -0.27
C LEU A 274 -17.97 -9.45 -1.60
N SER A 275 -17.20 -9.81 -2.63
CA SER A 275 -17.72 -10.18 -3.96
C SER A 275 -18.68 -11.38 -3.91
N ALA A 276 -18.52 -12.28 -2.93
CA ALA A 276 -19.42 -13.41 -2.71
C ALA A 276 -20.68 -13.07 -1.90
N GLY A 277 -20.90 -11.80 -1.57
CA GLY A 277 -22.07 -11.35 -0.81
C GLY A 277 -21.97 -11.57 0.70
N PHE A 278 -20.74 -11.71 1.22
CA PHE A 278 -20.48 -11.89 2.64
C PHE A 278 -19.62 -10.77 3.22
N ARG A 279 -19.70 -10.57 4.54
CA ARG A 279 -18.92 -9.56 5.27
C ARG A 279 -18.08 -10.25 6.35
N PRO A 280 -16.74 -10.31 6.22
CA PRO A 280 -15.88 -10.85 7.26
C PRO A 280 -15.52 -9.77 8.31
N PRO A 281 -15.11 -10.16 9.54
CA PRO A 281 -14.49 -9.24 10.48
C PRO A 281 -13.07 -8.86 9.99
N VAL A 282 -12.91 -7.61 9.56
CA VAL A 282 -11.70 -7.16 8.81
C VAL A 282 -10.48 -7.05 9.73
N ALA A 283 -10.64 -6.50 10.93
CA ALA A 283 -9.57 -6.36 11.91
C ALA A 283 -9.11 -7.72 12.44
N GLU A 284 -10.03 -8.65 12.70
CA GLU A 284 -9.71 -10.02 13.11
C GLU A 284 -8.95 -10.74 11.99
N GLY A 285 -9.44 -10.66 10.75
CA GLY A 285 -8.78 -11.31 9.61
C GLY A 285 -7.38 -10.74 9.35
N PHE A 286 -7.20 -9.43 9.48
CA PHE A 286 -5.88 -8.82 9.37
C PHE A 286 -4.96 -9.26 10.51
N ALA A 287 -5.48 -9.46 11.72
CA ALA A 287 -4.71 -10.01 12.84
C ALA A 287 -4.23 -11.45 12.55
N LEU A 288 -5.10 -12.29 11.98
CA LEU A 288 -4.76 -13.64 11.54
C LEU A 288 -3.71 -13.61 10.41
N PHE A 289 -3.91 -12.73 9.44
CA PHE A 289 -2.99 -12.52 8.31
C PHE A 289 -1.59 -12.16 8.78
N LEU A 290 -1.45 -11.21 9.71
CA LEU A 290 -0.17 -10.84 10.29
C LEU A 290 0.47 -11.96 11.14
N ALA A 291 -0.36 -12.82 11.75
CA ALA A 291 0.11 -13.95 12.54
C ALA A 291 0.64 -15.11 11.70
N SER A 292 0.36 -15.14 10.38
CA SER A 292 0.92 -16.13 9.47
C SER A 292 2.46 -16.07 9.46
N PRO A 293 3.16 -17.21 9.60
CA PRO A 293 4.62 -17.27 9.48
C PRO A 293 5.12 -16.78 8.11
N HIS A 294 4.35 -17.02 7.05
CA HIS A 294 4.70 -16.61 5.70
C HIS A 294 4.68 -15.09 5.56
N ILE A 295 3.62 -14.46 6.04
CA ILE A 295 3.48 -12.99 6.05
C ILE A 295 4.51 -12.35 6.98
N SER A 296 4.71 -12.91 8.18
CA SER A 296 5.72 -12.43 9.12
C SER A 296 7.14 -12.46 8.52
N ALA A 297 7.49 -13.51 7.76
CA ALA A 297 8.76 -13.59 7.07
C ALA A 297 8.87 -12.51 5.98
N ARG A 298 7.84 -12.33 5.15
CA ARG A 298 7.81 -11.31 4.10
C ARG A 298 7.93 -9.89 4.67
N MET A 299 7.28 -9.61 5.80
CA MET A 299 7.40 -8.32 6.50
C MET A 299 8.81 -8.09 7.04
N ALA A 300 9.49 -9.14 7.52
CA ALA A 300 10.87 -9.04 7.97
C ALA A 300 11.83 -8.77 6.81
N GLU A 301 11.62 -9.42 5.66
CA GLU A 301 12.36 -9.14 4.41
C GLU A 301 12.14 -7.70 3.94
N ASN A 302 10.89 -7.23 3.87
CA ASN A 302 10.58 -5.85 3.50
C ASN A 302 11.27 -4.85 4.45
N LEU A 303 11.24 -5.11 5.76
CA LEU A 303 11.93 -4.26 6.73
C LEU A 303 13.46 -4.28 6.52
N GLU A 304 14.04 -5.44 6.20
CA GLU A 304 15.47 -5.54 5.91
C GLU A 304 15.85 -4.75 4.66
N GLU A 305 15.06 -4.85 3.58
CA GLU A 305 15.22 -4.04 2.37
C GLU A 305 15.19 -2.53 2.68
N GLU A 306 14.20 -2.09 3.47
CA GLU A 306 14.08 -0.70 3.93
C GLU A 306 15.27 -0.26 4.79
N MET A 307 15.81 -1.16 5.63
CA MET A 307 17.00 -0.89 6.44
C MET A 307 18.30 -0.88 5.62
N GLN A 308 18.34 -1.54 4.46
CA GLN A 308 19.48 -1.56 3.56
C GLN A 308 19.53 -0.34 2.64
N ALA A 309 18.42 0.39 2.48
CA ALA A 309 18.37 1.62 1.68
C ALA A 309 19.40 2.66 2.18
N SER A 310 20.48 2.83 1.41
CA SER A 310 21.71 3.49 1.87
C SER A 310 21.55 4.98 2.14
N HIS A 311 20.71 5.68 1.38
CA HIS A 311 20.51 7.12 1.46
C HIS A 311 19.13 7.55 0.95
N SER A 312 18.58 8.56 1.62
CA SER A 312 17.35 9.25 1.22
C SER A 312 17.45 9.82 -0.19
N ASP A 313 16.71 9.27 -1.16
CA ASP A 313 16.60 9.79 -2.55
C ASP A 313 16.31 11.30 -2.49
N PRO A 314 17.03 12.19 -3.19
CA PRO A 314 16.76 13.64 -3.20
C PRO A 314 15.30 14.06 -3.41
N TYR A 315 14.47 13.21 -4.02
CA TYR A 315 13.04 13.45 -4.28
C TYR A 315 12.10 12.87 -3.21
N ASP A 316 12.60 12.05 -2.29
CA ASP A 316 11.85 11.58 -1.13
C ASP A 316 11.72 12.68 -0.06
N THR A 317 10.49 12.88 0.40
CA THR A 317 10.14 13.83 1.45
C THR A 317 10.54 13.36 2.83
N HIS A 318 10.66 12.04 3.05
CA HIS A 318 11.08 11.46 4.31
C HIS A 318 12.57 11.08 4.27
N PRO A 319 13.30 11.19 5.39
CA PRO A 319 14.58 10.52 5.51
C PRO A 319 14.38 9.00 5.53
N CYS A 320 15.33 8.24 5.00
CA CYS A 320 15.25 6.79 5.01
C CYS A 320 15.19 6.25 6.45
N LEU A 321 14.53 5.09 6.61
CA LEU A 321 14.25 4.50 7.90
C LEU A 321 15.52 4.33 8.75
N LYS A 322 16.62 3.91 8.12
CA LYS A 322 17.92 3.73 8.77
C LYS A 322 18.44 5.01 9.42
N GLU A 323 18.46 6.13 8.67
CA GLU A 323 18.95 7.42 9.18
C GLU A 323 18.10 7.91 10.37
N ARG A 324 16.77 7.71 10.32
CA ARG A 324 15.86 8.05 11.43
C ARG A 324 16.15 7.23 12.67
N ILE A 325 16.30 5.91 12.52
CA ILE A 325 16.59 5.01 13.65
C ILE A 325 17.96 5.34 14.27
N GLU A 326 18.99 5.59 13.46
CA GLU A 326 20.31 5.98 13.96
C GLU A 326 20.28 7.32 14.72
N ALA A 327 19.55 8.31 14.20
CA ALA A 327 19.36 9.59 14.87
C ALA A 327 18.63 9.43 16.20
N LEU A 328 17.58 8.60 16.25
CA LEU A 328 16.83 8.29 17.46
C LEU A 328 17.66 7.53 18.49
N ALA A 329 18.47 6.57 18.06
CA ALA A 329 19.34 5.80 18.94
C ALA A 329 20.42 6.66 19.62
N ALA A 330 20.80 7.78 18.99
CA ALA A 330 21.75 8.75 19.55
C ALA A 330 21.13 9.69 20.60
N LEU A 331 19.81 9.76 20.72
CA LEU A 331 19.12 10.60 21.70
C LEU A 331 19.16 9.98 23.10
N PRO A 332 19.19 10.80 24.17
CA PRO A 332 19.03 10.30 25.53
C PRO A 332 17.74 9.49 25.66
N SER A 333 17.83 8.27 26.20
CA SER A 333 16.68 7.39 26.32
C SER A 333 15.72 7.91 27.40
N ALA A 334 14.52 8.32 27.02
CA ALA A 334 13.44 8.59 27.96
C ALA A 334 12.75 7.26 28.33
N VAL A 335 12.72 6.92 29.62
CA VAL A 335 12.00 5.74 30.11
C VAL A 335 10.57 6.15 30.45
N GLY A 336 9.69 6.09 29.45
CA GLY A 336 8.25 6.18 29.65
C GLY A 336 7.65 4.87 30.15
N GLN A 337 6.47 4.92 30.77
CA GLN A 337 5.71 3.71 31.07
C GLN A 337 5.26 3.06 29.76
N LEU A 338 5.77 1.85 29.51
CA LEU A 338 5.38 1.02 28.38
C LEU A 338 4.03 0.35 28.65
N ASP A 339 3.29 0.21 27.57
CA ASP A 339 1.99 -0.44 27.44
C ASP A 339 2.02 -1.23 26.14
N ASP A 340 2.16 -2.54 26.28
CA ASP A 340 2.35 -3.51 25.20
C ASP A 340 1.01 -4.10 24.72
N ARG A 341 -0.12 -3.64 25.27
CA ARG A 341 -1.45 -3.99 24.74
C ARG A 341 -1.56 -3.52 23.29
N ARG A 342 -2.42 -4.17 22.51
CA ARG A 342 -2.65 -3.76 21.11
C ARG A 342 -3.33 -2.40 21.11
N ALA A 343 -2.94 -1.52 20.17
CA ALA A 343 -3.61 -0.24 20.00
C ALA A 343 -5.11 -0.42 19.68
N MET A 344 -5.46 -1.51 19.00
CA MET A 344 -6.86 -1.89 18.75
C MET A 344 -7.67 -2.06 20.04
N ASP A 345 -7.05 -2.42 21.17
CA ASP A 345 -7.73 -2.57 22.45
C ASP A 345 -8.23 -1.22 23.01
N LEU A 346 -7.83 -0.08 22.43
CA LEU A 346 -8.36 1.25 22.74
C LEU A 346 -9.71 1.53 22.07
N ILE A 347 -10.12 0.69 21.12
CA ILE A 347 -11.31 0.88 20.30
C ILE A 347 -12.42 -0.01 20.85
N ASP A 348 -13.51 0.62 21.28
CA ASP A 348 -14.75 -0.07 21.63
C ASP A 348 -15.65 -0.27 20.38
N GLY A 349 -16.36 -1.40 20.28
CA GLY A 349 -17.35 -1.63 19.22
C GLY A 349 -16.77 -1.72 17.80
N VAL A 350 -15.68 -2.47 17.64
CA VAL A 350 -14.95 -2.62 16.38
C VAL A 350 -15.85 -3.06 15.23
N GLU A 351 -16.75 -4.01 15.47
CA GLU A 351 -17.62 -4.61 14.45
C GLU A 351 -18.58 -3.58 13.85
N ALA A 352 -19.10 -2.67 14.66
CA ALA A 352 -19.94 -1.56 14.19
C ALA A 352 -19.11 -0.56 13.38
N LEU A 353 -17.91 -0.22 13.84
CA LEU A 353 -17.03 0.72 13.15
C LEU A 353 -16.57 0.20 11.78
N GLU A 354 -16.27 -1.09 11.68
CA GLU A 354 -15.96 -1.74 10.41
C GLU A 354 -17.13 -1.72 9.44
N LEU A 355 -18.36 -1.88 9.93
CA LEU A 355 -19.55 -1.80 9.08
C LEU A 355 -19.71 -0.39 8.53
N GLU A 356 -19.58 0.63 9.38
CA GLU A 356 -19.60 2.03 8.96
C GLU A 356 -18.46 2.32 7.96
N MET A 357 -17.28 1.69 8.13
CA MET A 357 -16.16 1.82 7.18
C MET A 357 -16.49 1.23 5.82
N LEU A 358 -17.07 0.03 5.76
CA LEU A 358 -17.49 -0.56 4.48
C LEU A 358 -18.58 0.30 3.80
N GLN A 359 -19.52 0.86 4.57
CA GLN A 359 -20.55 1.75 4.02
C GLN A 359 -19.98 3.00 3.36
N VAL A 360 -18.90 3.57 3.91
CA VAL A 360 -18.21 4.70 3.29
C VAL A 360 -17.41 4.29 2.06
N LEU A 361 -16.85 3.08 2.04
CA LEU A 361 -16.07 2.61 0.90
C LEU A 361 -16.91 2.24 -0.33
N PHE A 362 -18.12 1.72 -0.09
CA PHE A 362 -19.02 1.24 -1.13
C PHE A 362 -20.22 2.17 -1.30
N GLU A 363 -20.02 3.50 -1.32
CA GLU A 363 -21.00 4.63 -1.32
C GLU A 363 -22.33 4.46 -2.13
N GLU A 364 -22.51 3.40 -2.93
CA GLU A 364 -23.69 3.08 -3.74
C GLU A 364 -24.23 1.63 -3.64
N GLU A 365 -23.54 0.68 -2.99
CA GLU A 365 -24.01 -0.70 -2.78
C GLU A 365 -24.40 -0.89 -1.32
N ASP A 366 -25.62 -1.36 -1.02
CA ASP A 366 -26.08 -1.60 0.35
C ASP A 366 -25.23 -2.72 1.02
N PRO A 367 -24.25 -2.38 1.89
CA PRO A 367 -23.45 -3.41 2.55
C PRO A 367 -24.27 -4.11 3.64
N GLY A 368 -25.45 -3.58 3.99
CA GLY A 368 -26.44 -4.25 4.83
C GLY A 368 -27.05 -5.48 4.16
N GLY A 369 -26.90 -5.64 2.85
CA GLY A 369 -27.19 -6.87 2.12
C GLY A 369 -26.12 -7.97 2.28
N LEU A 370 -24.91 -7.62 2.72
CA LEU A 370 -23.85 -8.59 2.95
C LEU A 370 -24.12 -9.39 4.22
N ARG A 371 -24.03 -10.72 4.10
CA ARG A 371 -24.24 -11.62 5.25
C ARG A 371 -22.96 -11.72 6.07
N PRO A 372 -23.01 -11.53 7.41
CA PRO A 372 -21.82 -11.69 8.23
C PRO A 372 -21.29 -13.13 8.15
N ILE A 373 -19.98 -13.29 8.11
CA ILE A 373 -19.29 -14.58 8.10
C ILE A 373 -18.05 -14.54 8.98
N GLY A 374 -17.74 -15.63 9.67
CA GLY A 374 -16.46 -15.80 10.36
C GLY A 374 -15.38 -16.39 9.45
N TRP A 375 -14.11 -16.11 9.71
CA TRP A 375 -12.99 -16.63 8.91
C TRP A 375 -12.95 -18.16 8.82
N LYS A 376 -13.40 -18.86 9.88
CA LYS A 376 -13.51 -20.33 9.90
C LYS A 376 -14.50 -20.89 8.88
N ASP A 377 -15.52 -20.13 8.52
CA ASP A 377 -16.57 -20.55 7.59
C ASP A 377 -16.27 -20.12 6.14
N ALA A 378 -15.34 -19.17 5.95
CA ALA A 378 -15.00 -18.58 4.65
C ALA A 378 -14.57 -19.62 3.61
N LEU A 379 -13.79 -20.62 4.01
CA LEU A 379 -13.41 -21.72 3.12
C LEU A 379 -14.62 -22.43 2.51
N SER A 380 -15.59 -22.79 3.35
CA SER A 380 -16.76 -23.58 2.91
C SER A 380 -17.79 -22.76 2.15
N ALA A 381 -17.99 -21.50 2.55
CA ALA A 381 -19.05 -20.65 2.02
C ALA A 381 -18.62 -19.78 0.83
N VAL A 382 -17.31 -19.49 0.71
CA VAL A 382 -16.77 -18.55 -0.29
C VAL A 382 -15.73 -19.24 -1.18
N TYR A 383 -14.58 -19.62 -0.62
CA TYR A 383 -13.43 -20.02 -1.42
C TYR A 383 -13.67 -21.31 -2.19
N LEU A 384 -14.17 -22.36 -1.53
CA LEU A 384 -14.39 -23.65 -2.17
C LEU A 384 -15.49 -23.60 -3.26
N PRO A 385 -16.66 -22.96 -3.05
CA PRO A 385 -17.62 -22.72 -4.12
C PRO A 385 -17.02 -21.96 -5.31
N ALA A 386 -16.23 -20.91 -5.06
CA ALA A 386 -15.58 -20.12 -6.10
C ALA A 386 -14.58 -20.97 -6.90
N TRP A 387 -13.69 -21.72 -6.24
CA TRP A 387 -12.74 -22.60 -6.92
C TRP A 387 -13.42 -23.70 -7.73
N ARG A 388 -14.51 -24.30 -7.20
CA ARG A 388 -15.32 -25.27 -7.97
C ARG A 388 -15.89 -24.63 -9.23
N GLN A 389 -16.44 -23.42 -9.11
CA GLN A 389 -16.99 -22.70 -10.25
C GLN A 389 -15.90 -22.41 -11.30
N THR A 390 -14.78 -21.82 -10.90
CA THR A 390 -13.65 -21.52 -11.80
C THR A 390 -13.14 -22.77 -12.50
N ALA A 391 -12.96 -23.87 -11.76
CA ALA A 391 -12.51 -25.13 -12.34
C ALA A 391 -13.51 -25.70 -13.36
N ARG A 392 -14.82 -25.60 -13.08
CA ARG A 392 -15.90 -26.05 -13.99
C ARG A 392 -16.01 -25.19 -15.24
N GLU A 393 -15.83 -23.87 -15.14
CA GLU A 393 -15.78 -22.97 -16.31
C GLU A 393 -14.65 -23.35 -17.27
N HIS A 394 -13.56 -23.92 -16.76
CA HIS A 394 -12.38 -24.34 -17.53
C HIS A 394 -12.30 -25.86 -17.75
N ILE A 395 -13.39 -26.61 -17.54
CA ILE A 395 -13.40 -28.08 -17.49
C ILE A 395 -12.83 -28.75 -18.75
N ARG A 396 -13.06 -28.16 -19.94
CA ARG A 396 -12.53 -28.65 -21.22
C ARG A 396 -11.00 -28.70 -21.23
N GLY A 397 -10.36 -27.73 -20.57
CA GLY A 397 -8.91 -27.69 -20.41
C GLY A 397 -8.37 -28.88 -19.62
N PHE A 398 -9.18 -29.52 -18.78
CA PHE A 398 -8.77 -30.66 -17.95
C PHE A 398 -9.07 -32.04 -18.57
N GLU A 399 -9.68 -32.12 -19.76
CA GLU A 399 -10.10 -33.37 -20.37
C GLU A 399 -8.97 -34.40 -20.50
N GLY A 400 -9.12 -35.54 -19.81
CA GLY A 400 -8.16 -36.64 -19.90
C GLY A 400 -6.88 -36.44 -19.09
N ILE A 401 -6.78 -35.35 -18.34
CA ILE A 401 -5.65 -35.11 -17.42
C ILE A 401 -5.87 -35.90 -16.14
N ARG A 402 -4.87 -36.72 -15.78
CA ARG A 402 -4.84 -37.46 -14.52
C ARG A 402 -3.90 -36.80 -13.52
N LEU A 403 -4.25 -36.86 -12.24
CA LEU A 403 -3.43 -36.28 -11.18
C LEU A 403 -2.05 -36.95 -11.09
N GLY A 404 -1.94 -38.26 -11.37
CA GLY A 404 -0.66 -38.96 -11.42
C GLY A 404 0.27 -38.52 -12.56
N GLU A 405 -0.25 -37.87 -13.59
CA GLU A 405 0.47 -37.44 -14.81
C GLU A 405 0.90 -35.97 -14.77
N LEU A 406 0.68 -35.27 -13.65
CA LEU A 406 1.14 -33.89 -13.47
C LEU A 406 2.64 -33.70 -13.71
N PRO A 407 3.56 -34.61 -13.31
CA PRO A 407 4.99 -34.42 -13.56
C PRO A 407 5.33 -34.37 -15.06
N GLU A 408 4.70 -35.21 -15.88
CA GLU A 408 4.87 -35.21 -17.33
C GLU A 408 4.33 -33.91 -17.97
N LEU A 409 3.24 -33.38 -17.44
CA LEU A 409 2.65 -32.11 -17.88
C LEU A 409 3.48 -30.89 -17.46
N ALA A 410 4.03 -30.92 -16.24
CA ALA A 410 4.88 -29.86 -15.70
C ALA A 410 6.15 -29.66 -16.54
N GLY A 411 6.66 -30.73 -17.18
CA GLY A 411 7.77 -30.67 -18.13
C GLY A 411 7.44 -30.00 -19.48
N LYS A 412 6.18 -29.59 -19.71
CA LYS A 412 5.69 -29.03 -20.99
C LYS A 412 4.89 -27.73 -20.80
N PRO A 413 5.49 -26.67 -20.24
CA PRO A 413 4.75 -25.47 -19.85
C PRO A 413 4.09 -24.73 -21.01
N GLN A 414 4.67 -24.76 -22.22
CA GLN A 414 4.08 -24.10 -23.40
C GLN A 414 2.82 -24.84 -23.90
N GLU A 415 2.83 -26.17 -23.89
CA GLU A 415 1.65 -26.97 -24.26
C GLU A 415 0.51 -26.71 -23.29
N LEU A 416 0.81 -26.70 -21.99
CA LEU A 416 -0.18 -26.45 -20.95
C LEU A 416 -0.74 -25.03 -21.02
N SER A 417 0.13 -24.03 -21.17
CA SER A 417 -0.27 -22.62 -21.25
C SER A 417 -1.12 -22.32 -22.49
N THR A 418 -0.93 -23.06 -23.58
CA THR A 418 -1.77 -22.92 -24.79
C THR A 418 -3.14 -23.58 -24.60
N ARG A 419 -3.22 -24.62 -23.76
CA ARG A 419 -4.43 -25.38 -23.51
C ARG A 419 -5.46 -24.61 -22.65
N PHE A 420 -4.99 -23.70 -21.79
CA PHE A 420 -5.83 -22.83 -20.98
C PHE A 420 -5.74 -21.40 -21.53
N GLU A 421 -6.73 -20.98 -22.31
CA GLU A 421 -6.81 -19.61 -22.83
C GLU A 421 -6.86 -18.61 -21.67
N HIS A 422 -5.88 -17.70 -21.61
CA HIS A 422 -5.87 -16.55 -20.69
C HIS A 422 -5.97 -15.28 -21.52
N PRO A 423 -7.18 -14.68 -21.66
CA PRO A 423 -7.41 -13.53 -22.54
C PRO A 423 -6.54 -12.32 -22.20
N ASP A 424 -6.21 -12.15 -20.92
CA ASP A 424 -5.51 -10.98 -20.39
C ASP A 424 -4.00 -11.17 -20.26
N ALA A 425 -3.48 -12.39 -20.47
CA ALA A 425 -2.06 -12.69 -20.30
C ALA A 425 -1.25 -12.37 -21.57
N VAL A 426 -0.28 -11.47 -21.44
CA VAL A 426 0.54 -10.95 -22.54
C VAL A 426 1.83 -11.76 -22.70
N THR A 427 2.40 -12.23 -21.58
CA THR A 427 3.70 -12.93 -21.54
C THR A 427 3.55 -14.44 -21.37
N GLY A 428 4.62 -15.20 -21.64
CA GLY A 428 4.64 -16.65 -21.39
C GLY A 428 4.53 -17.00 -19.92
N ASP A 429 5.14 -16.21 -19.04
CA ASP A 429 5.15 -16.44 -17.60
C ASP A 429 3.76 -16.19 -16.99
N GLU A 430 3.08 -15.11 -17.39
CA GLU A 430 1.69 -14.84 -16.97
C GLU A 430 0.73 -15.97 -17.37
N LYS A 431 0.91 -16.54 -18.56
CA LYS A 431 0.11 -17.69 -19.03
C LYS A 431 0.40 -18.94 -18.21
N TRP A 432 1.67 -19.20 -17.86
CA TRP A 432 2.05 -20.33 -17.03
C TRP A 432 1.50 -20.21 -15.61
N GLU A 433 1.60 -19.03 -15.00
CA GLU A 433 1.00 -18.77 -13.69
C GLU A 433 -0.52 -18.91 -13.72
N GLY A 434 -1.16 -18.42 -14.80
CA GLY A 434 -2.57 -18.61 -15.05
C GLY A 434 -2.97 -20.08 -15.10
N ALA A 435 -2.19 -20.92 -15.78
CA ALA A 435 -2.40 -22.36 -15.81
C ALA A 435 -2.21 -22.99 -14.41
N CYS A 436 -1.15 -22.62 -13.68
CA CYS A 436 -0.92 -23.10 -12.30
C CYS A 436 -2.11 -22.76 -11.39
N ARG A 437 -2.67 -21.54 -11.49
CA ARG A 437 -3.85 -21.12 -10.73
C ARG A 437 -5.06 -22.00 -11.03
N LEU A 438 -5.35 -22.25 -12.30
CA LEU A 438 -6.47 -23.09 -12.72
C LEU A 438 -6.31 -24.54 -12.21
N PHE A 439 -5.11 -25.12 -12.31
CA PHE A 439 -4.84 -26.42 -11.73
C PHE A 439 -5.04 -26.45 -10.22
N GLY A 440 -4.59 -25.41 -9.52
CA GLY A 440 -4.85 -25.27 -8.08
C GLY A 440 -6.34 -25.35 -7.76
N THR A 441 -7.18 -24.60 -8.48
CA THR A 441 -8.65 -24.65 -8.28
C THR A 441 -9.23 -26.04 -8.53
N ALA A 442 -8.80 -26.72 -9.59
CA ALA A 442 -9.30 -28.05 -9.95
C ALA A 442 -8.87 -29.12 -8.94
N ILE A 443 -7.62 -29.09 -8.50
CA ILE A 443 -7.08 -30.04 -7.51
C ILE A 443 -7.79 -29.84 -6.17
N VAL A 444 -7.92 -28.59 -5.68
CA VAL A 444 -8.62 -28.32 -4.43
C VAL A 444 -10.05 -28.82 -4.49
N ALA A 445 -10.79 -28.47 -5.54
CA ALA A 445 -12.18 -28.93 -5.73
C ALA A 445 -12.28 -30.47 -5.72
N ALA A 446 -11.46 -31.15 -6.52
CA ALA A 446 -11.49 -32.59 -6.66
C ALA A 446 -11.14 -33.34 -5.35
N LEU A 447 -10.21 -32.80 -4.56
CA LEU A 447 -9.82 -33.36 -3.26
C LEU A 447 -10.84 -33.05 -2.17
N ALA A 448 -11.42 -31.84 -2.16
CA ALA A 448 -12.50 -31.47 -1.24
C ALA A 448 -13.69 -32.42 -1.35
N ASP A 449 -14.10 -32.73 -2.58
CA ASP A 449 -15.25 -33.59 -2.87
C ASP A 449 -14.99 -35.05 -2.44
N ARG A 450 -13.73 -35.41 -2.21
CA ARG A 450 -13.28 -36.72 -1.71
C ARG A 450 -13.00 -36.74 -0.21
N GLY A 451 -13.31 -35.65 0.49
CA GLY A 451 -13.18 -35.54 1.94
C GLY A 451 -11.75 -35.29 2.44
N HIS A 452 -10.83 -34.88 1.57
CA HIS A 452 -9.50 -34.44 2.01
C HIS A 452 -9.61 -33.13 2.80
N ALA A 453 -8.78 -32.99 3.82
CA ALA A 453 -8.68 -31.77 4.60
C ALA A 453 -8.01 -30.65 3.78
N ILE A 454 -8.62 -29.46 3.82
CA ILE A 454 -8.10 -28.24 3.20
C ILE A 454 -7.87 -27.22 4.32
N ALA A 455 -6.64 -26.73 4.42
CA ALA A 455 -6.29 -25.63 5.30
C ALA A 455 -6.18 -24.34 4.48
N CYS A 456 -6.91 -23.32 4.90
CA CYS A 456 -6.97 -22.01 4.24
C CYS A 456 -7.29 -20.98 5.33
N GLU A 457 -6.25 -20.48 5.98
CA GLU A 457 -6.31 -19.39 6.95
C GLU A 457 -5.77 -18.11 6.30
N PRO A 458 -6.22 -16.90 6.70
CA PRO A 458 -5.75 -15.66 6.11
C PRO A 458 -4.22 -15.54 6.14
N GLY A 459 -3.62 -15.27 4.98
CA GLY A 459 -2.17 -15.08 4.83
C GLY A 459 -1.36 -16.37 4.73
N ASP A 460 -1.95 -17.52 5.05
CA ASP A 460 -1.31 -18.82 4.81
C ASP A 460 -1.58 -19.32 3.38
N PRO A 461 -0.63 -20.04 2.77
CA PRO A 461 -0.90 -20.73 1.52
C PRO A 461 -2.04 -21.74 1.71
N VAL A 462 -2.85 -21.93 0.67
CA VAL A 462 -3.83 -23.03 0.66
C VAL A 462 -3.07 -24.35 0.71
N LEU A 463 -3.39 -25.22 1.65
CA LEU A 463 -2.74 -26.52 1.81
C LEU A 463 -3.76 -27.66 1.74
N VAL A 464 -3.39 -28.71 1.01
CA VAL A 464 -4.13 -29.98 0.92
C VAL A 464 -3.26 -31.13 1.39
N GLU A 465 -3.86 -32.13 2.02
CA GLU A 465 -3.15 -33.35 2.43
C GLU A 465 -3.24 -34.44 1.35
N ILE A 466 -2.08 -34.93 0.90
CA ILE A 466 -1.93 -36.00 -0.09
C ILE A 466 -0.84 -36.96 0.41
N GLY A 467 -1.18 -38.24 0.60
CA GLY A 467 -0.26 -39.28 1.06
C GLY A 467 0.36 -38.99 2.42
N GLY A 468 -0.36 -38.28 3.30
CA GLY A 468 0.10 -37.85 4.63
C GLY A 468 1.05 -36.64 4.62
N GLU A 469 1.25 -35.98 3.48
CA GLU A 469 2.06 -34.77 3.33
C GLU A 469 1.19 -33.58 2.88
N ARG A 470 1.56 -32.36 3.25
CA ARG A 470 0.81 -31.13 2.89
C ARG A 470 1.45 -30.43 1.69
N PHE A 471 0.63 -30.06 0.72
CA PHE A 471 1.06 -29.38 -0.51
C PHE A 471 0.22 -28.15 -0.80
N ASN A 472 0.83 -27.13 -1.41
CA ASN A 472 0.09 -26.02 -2.00
C ASN A 472 -0.33 -26.42 -3.44
N PRO A 473 -1.64 -26.60 -3.69
CA PRO A 473 -2.12 -27.04 -5.00
C PRO A 473 -1.90 -25.97 -6.09
N PHE A 474 -1.76 -24.69 -5.72
CA PHE A 474 -1.52 -23.60 -6.66
C PHE A 474 -0.05 -23.48 -7.11
N THR A 475 0.89 -24.12 -6.42
CA THR A 475 2.33 -24.13 -6.80
C THR A 475 2.78 -25.48 -7.34
N ILE A 476 1.94 -26.51 -7.25
CA ILE A 476 2.34 -27.91 -7.45
C ILE A 476 2.96 -28.18 -8.82
N LEU A 477 2.42 -27.59 -9.88
CA LEU A 477 2.98 -27.70 -11.23
C LEU A 477 4.36 -27.06 -11.32
N SER A 478 4.55 -25.91 -10.68
CA SER A 478 5.86 -25.24 -10.64
C SER A 478 6.86 -26.00 -9.78
N ASP A 479 6.41 -26.63 -8.68
CA ASP A 479 7.25 -27.46 -7.82
C ASP A 479 7.70 -28.75 -8.53
N LEU A 480 6.84 -29.33 -9.37
CA LEU A 480 7.18 -30.46 -10.24
C LEU A 480 8.11 -30.03 -11.40
N ALA A 481 7.84 -28.89 -12.04
CA ALA A 481 8.66 -28.39 -13.14
C ALA A 481 10.09 -28.02 -12.72
N SER A 482 10.27 -27.64 -11.46
CA SER A 482 11.56 -27.29 -10.86
C SER A 482 12.21 -28.43 -10.07
N ASP A 483 11.66 -29.65 -10.13
CA ASP A 483 12.11 -30.83 -9.38
C ASP A 483 12.17 -30.65 -7.84
N ARG A 484 11.50 -29.62 -7.27
CA ARG A 484 11.28 -29.51 -5.82
C ARG A 484 10.46 -30.69 -5.30
N ILE A 485 9.57 -31.22 -6.14
CA ILE A 485 8.90 -32.50 -5.94
C ILE A 485 9.27 -33.39 -7.12
N THR A 486 10.04 -34.46 -6.89
CA THR A 486 10.39 -35.40 -7.97
C THR A 486 9.17 -36.16 -8.47
N ALA A 487 9.12 -36.49 -9.77
CA ALA A 487 8.04 -37.29 -10.37
C ALA A 487 7.78 -38.63 -9.64
N VAL A 488 8.83 -39.31 -9.19
CA VAL A 488 8.73 -40.58 -8.45
C VAL A 488 8.03 -40.38 -7.09
N ARG A 489 8.42 -39.31 -6.37
CA ARG A 489 7.79 -38.95 -5.08
C ARG A 489 6.31 -38.61 -5.28
N TRP A 490 5.99 -37.83 -6.31
CA TRP A 490 4.60 -37.45 -6.62
C TRP A 490 3.71 -38.66 -6.88
N LYS A 491 4.14 -39.56 -7.78
CA LYS A 491 3.36 -40.78 -8.10
C LYS A 491 3.13 -41.65 -6.87
N ARG A 492 4.14 -41.80 -6.01
CA ARG A 492 4.00 -42.54 -4.75
C ARG A 492 2.97 -41.93 -3.81
N LEU A 493 2.95 -40.60 -3.68
CA LEU A 493 1.98 -39.89 -2.83
C LEU A 493 0.55 -40.02 -3.38
N CYS A 494 0.36 -39.82 -4.69
CA CYS A 494 -0.92 -40.03 -5.34
C CYS A 494 -1.41 -41.48 -5.19
N ALA A 495 -0.52 -42.47 -5.29
CA ALA A 495 -0.87 -43.87 -5.14
C ALA A 495 -1.32 -44.22 -3.71
N ALA A 496 -0.75 -43.58 -2.68
CA ALA A 496 -1.11 -43.82 -1.28
C ALA A 496 -2.60 -43.52 -0.99
N ASP A 497 -3.14 -42.51 -1.66
CA ASP A 497 -4.54 -42.08 -1.50
C ASP A 497 -5.44 -42.53 -2.67
N GLY A 498 -4.93 -43.35 -3.60
CA GLY A 498 -5.69 -43.81 -4.77
C GLY A 498 -6.00 -42.70 -5.81
N LEU A 499 -5.25 -41.60 -5.79
CA LEU A 499 -5.44 -40.43 -6.64
C LEU A 499 -4.71 -40.51 -7.97
N GLU A 500 -3.83 -41.50 -8.19
CA GLU A 500 -3.03 -41.60 -9.42
C GLU A 500 -3.88 -41.60 -10.70
N GLN A 501 -5.00 -42.32 -10.67
CA GLN A 501 -5.92 -42.43 -11.80
C GLN A 501 -7.03 -41.37 -11.81
N LEU A 502 -7.03 -40.45 -10.83
CA LEU A 502 -8.04 -39.41 -10.69
C LEU A 502 -7.99 -38.47 -11.89
N ARG A 503 -9.07 -38.47 -12.67
CA ARG A 503 -9.27 -37.54 -13.79
C ARG A 503 -9.83 -36.23 -13.28
N LEU A 504 -9.14 -35.12 -13.57
CA LEU A 504 -9.55 -33.80 -13.11
C LEU A 504 -10.88 -33.37 -13.75
N ASP A 505 -11.11 -33.68 -15.03
CA ASP A 505 -12.39 -33.39 -15.70
C ASP A 505 -13.56 -34.17 -15.09
N ALA A 506 -13.37 -35.47 -14.84
CA ALA A 506 -14.42 -36.31 -14.26
C ALA A 506 -14.77 -35.89 -12.82
N ALA A 507 -13.75 -35.54 -12.03
CA ALA A 507 -13.92 -35.09 -10.65
C ALA A 507 -14.75 -33.80 -10.53
N LEU A 508 -14.72 -32.94 -11.55
CA LEU A 508 -15.44 -31.67 -11.57
C LEU A 508 -16.90 -31.79 -12.06
N HIS A 509 -17.23 -32.88 -12.75
CA HIS A 509 -18.58 -33.19 -13.26
C HIS A 509 -19.49 -33.86 -12.24
N GLU A 510 -18.92 -34.57 -11.24
CA GLU A 510 -19.71 -35.17 -10.17
C GLU A 510 -20.30 -34.05 -9.30
N ASP A 511 -21.63 -33.91 -9.30
CA ASP A 511 -22.38 -33.06 -8.37
C ASP A 511 -22.39 -33.72 -6.98
N SER A 512 -21.22 -33.93 -6.42
CA SER A 512 -21.03 -34.51 -5.11
C SER A 512 -21.27 -33.42 -4.08
N ARG A 513 -22.38 -33.52 -3.33
CA ARG A 513 -22.48 -32.94 -1.99
C ARG A 513 -21.92 -33.96 -0.99
N PRO A 514 -20.73 -33.76 -0.39
CA PRO A 514 -20.44 -34.39 0.89
C PRO A 514 -20.41 -33.33 2.01
N GLU A 515 -20.93 -33.71 3.16
CA GLU A 515 -20.83 -32.95 4.42
C GLU A 515 -19.36 -32.71 4.76
N ILE A 516 -18.95 -31.44 4.79
CA ILE A 516 -17.61 -31.02 5.21
C ILE A 516 -17.47 -31.34 6.70
N ARG A 517 -16.62 -32.31 7.04
CA ARG A 517 -16.17 -32.50 8.42
C ARG A 517 -15.09 -31.47 8.71
N THR A 518 -15.47 -30.36 9.33
CA THR A 518 -14.51 -29.49 10.02
C THR A 518 -13.96 -30.26 11.23
N SER A 519 -12.64 -30.44 11.28
CA SER A 519 -12.00 -31.06 12.45
C SER A 519 -12.02 -30.07 13.61
N SER A 520 -13.10 -30.06 14.38
CA SER A 520 -13.12 -29.51 15.74
C SER A 520 -13.03 -30.68 16.73
N GLY A 521 -11.96 -30.72 17.52
CA GLY A 521 -11.76 -31.67 18.63
C GLY A 521 -10.33 -32.23 18.61
N ARG A 522 -9.46 -31.98 19.59
CA ARG A 522 -9.60 -31.56 21.00
C ARG A 522 -8.53 -30.55 21.38
#